data_AF-A0A1H7VAP2-F1
#
_entry.id   AF-A0A1H7VAP2-F1
#
_cell.length_a   1.000
_cell.length_b   1.000
_cell.length_c   1.000
_cell.angle_alpha   90.00
_cell.angle_beta   90.00
_cell.angle_gamma   90.00
#
_symmetry.space_group_name_H-M   'P 1'
#
loop_
_entity.id
_entity.type
_entity.pdbx_description
1 polymer ?
#
loop_
_entity_poly.entity_id
_entity_poly.type
_entity_poly.pdbx_seq_one_letter_code
_entity_poly.pdbx_strand_id
1 'polypeptide(L)' 'METIVIIPAKTMPISKYCETFGLTLPQINRRLERGIWQENIHVLKVEGCKERIIDLEEVDKWARQNKCQVV' A
#
# COMPACT_ATOMS: atom_id res chain seq x y z
N MET A 1 -10.35 23.52 -2.58
CA MET A 1 -9.29 23.53 -1.56
C MET A 1 -8.61 22.19 -1.63
N GLU A 2 -7.33 22.15 -1.97
CA GLU A 2 -6.57 20.90 -1.94
C GLU A 2 -6.25 20.56 -0.49
N THR A 3 -6.66 19.36 -0.06
CA THR A 3 -6.33 18.86 1.28
C THR A 3 -4.93 18.27 1.22
N ILE A 4 -3.96 18.95 1.82
CA ILE A 4 -2.61 18.42 1.99
C ILE A 4 -2.65 17.42 3.16
N VAL A 5 -2.38 16.15 2.88
CA VAL A 5 -2.23 15.11 3.91
C VAL A 5 -0.74 14.88 4.15
N ILE A 6 -0.27 15.22 5.34
CA ILE A 6 1.10 14.93 5.78
C ILE A 6 1.09 13.61 6.54
N ILE A 7 1.77 12.60 6.02
CA ILE A 7 1.93 11.30 6.68
C ILE A 7 3.38 11.19 7.15
N PRO A 8 3.67 11.40 8.45
CA PRO A 8 5.03 11.28 8.98
C PRO A 8 5.47 9.83 9.16
N ALA A 9 4.53 8.89 9.14
CA ALA A 9 4.78 7.45 9.29
C ALA A 9 5.17 6.82 7.95
N LYS A 10 6.10 5.86 8.01
CA LYS A 10 6.51 5.04 6.86
C LYS A 10 5.59 3.85 6.61
N THR A 11 4.65 3.62 7.52
CA THR A 11 3.69 2.53 7.47
C THR A 11 2.29 3.04 7.73
N MET A 12 1.29 2.34 7.21
CA MET A 12 -0.11 2.72 7.35
C MET A 12 -1.01 1.49 7.45
N PRO A 13 -2.04 1.47 8.32
CA PRO A 13 -3.02 0.40 8.31
C PRO A 13 -3.72 0.29 6.94
N ILE A 14 -3.95 -0.93 6.45
CA ILE A 14 -4.49 -1.16 5.10
C ILE A 14 -5.85 -0.49 4.89
N SER A 15 -6.68 -0.44 5.94
CA SER A 15 -7.96 0.27 5.91
C SER A 15 -7.76 1.77 5.65
N LYS A 16 -6.82 2.41 6.36
CA LYS A 16 -6.52 3.84 6.19
C LYS A 16 -5.84 4.15 4.86
N TYR A 17 -5.00 3.25 4.36
CA TYR A 17 -4.40 3.37 3.04
C TYR A 17 -5.46 3.35 1.94
N CYS A 18 -6.41 2.41 2.02
CA CYS A 18 -7.55 2.34 1.10
C CYS A 18 -8.35 3.65 1.09
N GLU A 19 -8.71 4.15 2.28
CA GLU A 19 -9.44 5.41 2.44
C GLU A 19 -8.68 6.60 1.83
N THR A 20 -7.39 6.74 2.17
CA THR A 20 -6.56 7.90 1.79
C THR A 20 -6.33 7.98 0.28
N PHE A 21 -6.15 6.83 -0.38
CA PHE A 21 -5.81 6.76 -1.80
C PHE A 21 -6.99 6.36 -2.71
N GLY A 22 -8.21 6.30 -2.18
CA GLY A 22 -9.40 5.92 -2.96
C GLY A 22 -9.33 4.50 -3.52
N LEU A 23 -8.68 3.59 -2.79
CA LEU A 23 -8.54 2.18 -3.13
C LEU A 23 -9.48 1.33 -2.27
N THR A 24 -9.69 0.10 -2.71
CA THR A 24 -10.49 -0.90 -2.00
C THR A 24 -9.62 -2.09 -1.61
N LEU A 25 -10.00 -2.80 -0.54
CA LEU A 25 -9.29 -4.02 -0.12
C LEU A 25 -9.17 -5.07 -1.25
N PRO A 26 -10.19 -5.31 -2.09
CA PRO A 26 -10.05 -6.19 -3.25
C PRO A 26 -9.00 -5.72 -4.27
N GLN A 27 -8.83 -4.42 -4.49
CA GLN A 27 -7.78 -3.91 -5.38
C GLN A 27 -6.38 -4.18 -4.83
N ILE A 28 -6.19 -4.05 -3.51
CA ILE A 28 -4.91 -4.40 -2.86
C ILE A 28 -4.67 -5.92 -2.93
N ASN A 29 -5.69 -6.73 -2.64
CA ASN A 29 -5.58 -8.19 -2.73
C ASN A 29 -5.22 -8.65 -4.15
N ARG A 30 -5.81 -8.05 -5.20
CA ARG A 30 -5.43 -8.34 -6.59
C ARG A 30 -3.96 -8.03 -6.89
N ARG A 31 -3.35 -7.02 -6.25
CA ARG A 31 -1.91 -6.74 -6.40
C ARG A 31 -1.06 -7.85 -5.79
N LEU A 32 -1.48 -8.38 -4.64
CA LEU A 32 -0.82 -9.52 -3.98
C LEU A 32 -0.98 -10.81 -4.79
N GLU A 33 -2.19 -11.11 -5.25
CA GLU A 33 -2.50 -12.29 -6.07
C GLU A 33 -1.71 -12.31 -7.39
N ARG A 34 -1.51 -11.14 -8.00
CA ARG A 34 -0.73 -10.98 -9.24
C ARG A 34 0.78 -10.91 -9.00
N GLY A 35 1.25 -10.96 -7.76
CA GLY A 35 2.66 -10.79 -7.40
C GLY A 35 3.23 -9.39 -7.68
N ILE A 36 2.37 -8.42 -7.99
CA ILE A 36 2.77 -7.01 -8.20
C ILE A 36 3.26 -6.44 -6.86
N TRP A 37 2.48 -6.70 -5.81
CA TRP A 37 2.89 -6.48 -4.42
C TRP A 37 3.11 -7.82 -3.75
N GLN A 38 3.90 -7.82 -2.68
CA GLN A 38 4.29 -9.04 -1.97
C GLN A 38 3.98 -8.91 -0.47
N GLU A 39 3.50 -10.00 0.11
CA GLU A 39 3.34 -10.12 1.56
C GLU A 39 4.70 -10.05 2.25
N ASN A 40 4.76 -9.42 3.43
CA ASN A 40 5.98 -9.17 4.21
C ASN A 40 7.02 -8.25 3.53
N ILE A 41 6.67 -7.65 2.38
CA ILE A 41 7.44 -6.57 1.75
C ILE A 41 6.57 -5.31 1.67
N HIS A 42 5.52 -5.34 0.86
CA HIS A 42 4.63 -4.20 0.65
C HIS A 42 3.45 -4.20 1.63
N VAL A 43 2.99 -5.41 1.98
CA VAL A 43 1.87 -5.64 2.88
C VAL A 43 2.34 -6.53 4.02
N LEU A 44 2.55 -5.94 5.18
CA LEU A 44 3.09 -6.58 6.37
C LEU A 44 1.97 -7.21 7.20
N LYS A 45 2.17 -8.47 7.61
CA LYS A 45 1.38 -9.11 8.67
C LYS A 45 2.17 -9.01 9.98
N VAL A 46 1.80 -8.06 10.82
CA VAL A 46 2.46 -7.85 12.12
C VAL A 46 1.73 -8.65 13.18
N GLU A 47 2.47 -9.45 13.95
CA GLU A 47 1.92 -10.24 15.04
C GLU A 47 1.20 -9.34 16.07
N GLY A 48 0.03 -9.78 16.53
CA GLY A 48 -0.82 -9.01 17.44
C GLY A 48 -1.59 -7.85 16.79
N CYS A 49 -1.34 -7.52 15.52
CA CYS A 49 -2.13 -6.54 14.79
C CYS A 49 -3.37 -7.21 14.14
N LYS A 50 -4.54 -6.57 14.29
CA LYS A 50 -5.80 -7.09 13.72
C LYS A 50 -5.89 -6.90 12.21
N GLU A 51 -5.16 -5.94 11.65
CA GLU A 51 -5.16 -5.67 10.23
C GLU A 51 -3.75 -5.69 9.64
N ARG A 52 -3.68 -5.78 8.31
CA ARG A 52 -2.42 -5.70 7.58
C ARG A 52 -1.94 -4.26 7.54
N ILE A 53 -0.63 -4.09 7.54
CA ILE A 53 0.02 -2.78 7.45
C ILE A 53 0.64 -2.65 6.05
N ILE A 54 0.44 -1.51 5.40
CA ILE A 54 1.13 -1.15 4.15
C ILE A 54 2.45 -0.49 4.51
N ASP A 55 3.54 -0.98 3.92
CA ASP A 55 4.84 -0.31 3.95
C ASP A 55 4.89 0.72 2.81
N LEU A 56 4.87 2.00 3.17
CA LEU A 56 4.82 3.09 2.20
C LEU A 56 6.15 3.29 1.48
N GLU A 57 7.28 2.94 2.12
CA GLU A 57 8.60 3.04 1.49
C GLU A 57 8.77 1.96 0.43
N GLU A 58 8.37 0.72 0.70
CA GLU A 58 8.44 -0.36 -0.29
C GLU A 58 7.46 -0.12 -1.46
N VAL A 59 6.28 0.43 -1.18
CA VAL A 59 5.35 0.86 -2.23
C VAL A 59 5.92 1.98 -3.09
N ASP A 60 6.59 2.98 -2.50
CA ASP A 60 7.26 4.06 -3.24
C ASP A 60 8.42 3.52 -4.09
N LYS A 61 9.27 2.64 -3.53
CA LYS A 61 10.35 1.96 -4.27
C LYS A 61 9.78 1.18 -5.46
N TRP A 62 8.73 0.39 -5.25
CA TRP A 62 8.05 -0.33 -6.32
C TRP A 62 7.54 0.62 -7.41
N ALA A 63 6.86 1.70 -7.04
CA ALA A 63 6.30 2.67 -7.97
C ALA A 63 7.39 3.37 -8.82
N ARG A 64 8.56 3.64 -8.23
CA ARG A 64 9.70 4.26 -8.93
C ARG A 64 10.47 3.30 -9.83
N GLN A 65 10.55 2.02 -9.46
CA GLN A 65 11.30 1.01 -10.20
C GLN A 65 10.49 0.41 -11.35
N ASN A 66 9.18 0.31 -11.19
CA ASN A 66 8.30 -0.23 -12.21
C ASN A 66 7.78 0.91 -13.08
N LYS A 67 8.36 1.06 -14.28
CA LYS A 67 7.78 1.94 -15.30
C LYS A 67 6.34 1.51 -15.53
N CYS A 68 5.41 2.44 -15.35
CA CYS A 68 4.02 2.29 -15.79
C CYS A 68 4.07 1.98 -17.29
N GLN A 69 3.94 0.71 -17.67
CA GLN A 69 3.58 0.37 -19.05
C GLN A 69 2.15 0.89 -19.19
N VAL A 70 2.02 2.07 -19.80
CA VAL A 70 0.74 2.59 -20.22
C VAL A 70 0.19 1.57 -21.20
N VAL A 71 -0.85 0.84 -20.80
CA VAL A 71 -1.67 0.01 -21.69
C VAL A 71 -2.78 0.89 -22.23
#